data_AF-A0A8E2IA81-F1
#
_entry.id   AF-A0A8E2IA81-F1
#
_cell.length_a   1.000
_cell.length_b   1.000
_cell.length_c   1.000
_cell.angle_alpha   90.00
_cell.angle_beta   90.00
_cell.angle_gamma   90.00
#
_symmetry.space_group_name_H-M   'P 1'
#
loop_
_entity.id
_entity.type
_entity.pdbx_description
1 polymer ?
#
loop_
_entity_poly.entity_id
_entity_poly.type
_entity_poly.pdbx_seq_one_letter_code
_entity_poly.pdbx_strand_id
1 'polypeptide(L)'
;MSLTSLSFIALILAFFGLKFTRIDGKLNFVFNYFWSAGSALLGINILLLGMTILGVVLFPISTPFFIVLSPVISVISWNCIRICFRKPLVKRLYAFFIGHSIYFILLLYCIYGFFTLKPSYPGEDMFMSGLGYLIGVIISFFAIILGLITFLLPYKNIKH
;
A
#
# COMPACT_ATOMS: atom_id res chain seq x y z
N MET A 1 12.56 9.05 16.55
CA MET A 1 12.20 7.64 16.28
C MET A 1 12.91 7.20 15.01
N SER A 2 13.40 5.95 14.95
CA SER A 2 14.06 5.45 13.74
C SER A 2 13.05 5.19 12.62
N LEU A 3 13.47 5.28 11.36
CA LEU A 3 12.65 4.93 10.19
C LEU A 3 12.03 3.53 10.31
N THR A 4 12.79 2.58 10.83
CA THR A 4 12.34 1.20 11.09
C THR A 4 11.15 1.19 12.04
N SER A 5 11.26 1.88 13.18
CA SER A 5 10.18 1.95 14.17
C SER A 5 8.91 2.58 13.62
N LEU A 6 9.03 3.63 12.80
CA LEU A 6 7.90 4.28 12.14
C LEU A 6 7.22 3.36 11.12
N SER A 7 8.01 2.62 10.36
CA SER A 7 7.51 1.65 9.36
C SER A 7 6.77 0.50 10.03
N PHE A 8 7.28 -0.01 11.16
CA PHE A 8 6.58 -1.03 11.95
C PHE A 8 5.26 -0.52 12.51
N ILE A 9 5.24 0.69 13.06
CA ILE A 9 4.00 1.32 13.57
C ILE A 9 2.99 1.51 12.45
N ALA A 10 3.43 2.00 11.30
CA ALA A 10 2.58 2.17 10.12
C ALA A 10 1.92 0.85 9.71
N LEU A 11 2.68 -0.25 9.72
CA LEU A 11 2.21 -1.57 9.34
C LEU A 11 1.18 -2.13 10.34
N ILE A 12 1.44 -1.98 11.64
CA ILE A 12 0.50 -2.36 12.70
C ILE A 12 -0.80 -1.57 12.56
N LEU A 13 -0.71 -0.24 12.42
CA LEU A 13 -1.89 0.62 12.29
C LEU A 13 -2.66 0.35 10.99
N ALA A 14 -1.96 0.11 9.88
CA ALA A 14 -2.58 -0.25 8.61
C ALA A 14 -3.35 -1.58 8.72
N PHE A 15 -2.81 -2.56 9.44
CA PHE A 15 -3.53 -3.80 9.74
C PHE A 15 -4.79 -3.55 10.57
N PHE A 16 -4.73 -2.68 11.59
CA PHE A 16 -5.93 -2.26 12.35
C PHE A 16 -6.93 -1.49 11.48
N GLY A 17 -6.47 -0.78 10.44
CA GLY A 17 -7.32 -0.14 9.43
C GLY A 17 -8.29 -1.10 8.73
N LEU A 18 -7.96 -2.40 8.66
CA LEU A 18 -8.88 -3.43 8.16
C LEU A 18 -10.14 -3.58 9.03
N LYS A 19 -10.04 -3.33 10.35
CA LYS A 19 -11.16 -3.44 11.29
C LYS A 19 -12.03 -2.19 11.33
N PHE A 20 -11.45 -1.01 11.05
CA PHE A 20 -12.12 0.27 11.23
C PHE A 20 -13.19 0.61 10.18
N THR A 21 -13.26 -0.12 9.06
CA THR A 21 -14.27 0.15 8.03
C THR A 21 -15.53 -0.69 8.21
N ARG A 22 -16.28 -0.42 9.29
CA ARG A 22 -17.71 -0.75 9.35
C ARG A 22 -18.46 0.38 8.66
N ILE A 23 -18.30 0.48 7.34
CA ILE A 23 -19.01 1.48 6.55
C ILE A 23 -20.41 0.91 6.29
N ASP A 24 -21.38 1.37 7.07
CA ASP A 24 -22.79 1.08 6.88
C ASP A 24 -23.28 1.78 5.60
N GLY A 25 -23.07 1.11 4.47
CA GLY A 25 -24.06 0.94 3.41
C GLY A 25 -24.63 2.15 2.65
N LYS A 26 -24.14 3.40 2.80
CA LYS A 26 -24.63 4.56 2.03
C LYS A 26 -23.63 5.12 1.01
N LEU A 27 -22.90 4.25 0.31
CA LEU A 27 -22.15 4.65 -0.88
C LEU A 27 -22.97 4.37 -2.13
N ASN A 28 -23.50 5.44 -2.74
CA ASN A 28 -24.30 5.38 -3.98
C ASN A 28 -23.46 5.07 -5.23
N PHE A 29 -22.14 5.01 -5.09
CA PHE A 29 -21.22 4.79 -6.20
C PHE A 29 -20.84 3.31 -6.29
N VAL A 30 -21.11 2.69 -7.45
CA VAL A 30 -20.79 1.28 -7.71
C VAL A 30 -19.92 1.18 -8.96
N PHE A 31 -18.80 0.48 -8.85
CA PHE A 31 -17.93 0.20 -9.98
C PHE A 31 -18.51 -0.94 -10.83
N ASN A 32 -18.74 -0.69 -12.11
CA ASN A 32 -19.30 -1.67 -13.03
C ASN A 32 -18.26 -2.64 -13.59
N TYR A 33 -17.05 -2.15 -13.86
CA TYR A 33 -15.97 -2.88 -14.52
C TYR A 33 -14.74 -3.02 -13.61
N PHE A 34 -14.03 -4.16 -13.71
CA PHE A 34 -12.83 -4.39 -12.90
C PHE A 34 -11.71 -3.39 -13.21
N TRP A 35 -11.59 -2.96 -14.47
CA TRP A 35 -10.65 -1.92 -14.88
C TRP A 35 -10.87 -0.62 -14.10
N SER A 36 -12.12 -0.19 -13.95
CA SER A 36 -12.45 1.07 -13.24
C SER A 36 -12.13 1.02 -11.74
N ALA A 37 -12.40 -0.12 -11.08
CA ALA A 37 -12.03 -0.31 -9.68
C ALA A 37 -10.51 -0.43 -9.52
N GLY A 38 -9.85 -1.15 -10.42
CA GLY A 38 -8.39 -1.32 -10.44
C GLY A 38 -7.65 -0.01 -10.69
N SER A 39 -8.10 0.80 -11.64
CA SER A 39 -7.52 2.11 -11.94
C SER A 39 -7.72 3.09 -10.79
N ALA A 40 -8.88 3.05 -10.12
CA ALA A 40 -9.12 3.87 -8.92
C ALA A 40 -8.18 3.48 -7.77
N LEU A 41 -7.97 2.17 -7.53
CA LEU A 41 -6.99 1.70 -6.55
C LEU A 41 -5.58 2.17 -6.90
N LEU A 42 -5.18 2.01 -8.16
CA LEU A 42 -3.86 2.42 -8.64
C LEU A 42 -3.66 3.93 -8.46
N GLY A 43 -4.66 4.74 -8.83
CA GLY A 43 -4.63 6.19 -8.68
C GLY A 43 -4.44 6.63 -7.23
N ILE A 44 -5.18 6.02 -6.29
CA ILE A 44 -5.01 6.31 -4.85
C ILE A 44 -3.62 5.90 -4.37
N ASN A 45 -3.13 4.73 -4.77
CA ASN A 45 -1.81 4.25 -4.35
C ASN A 45 -0.68 5.13 -4.89
N ILE A 46 -0.75 5.54 -6.16
CA ILE A 46 0.21 6.47 -6.77
C ILE A 46 0.17 7.82 -6.05
N LEU A 47 -1.03 8.35 -5.80
CA LEU A 47 -1.20 9.63 -5.12
C LEU A 47 -0.61 9.58 -3.70
N LEU A 48 -0.95 8.57 -2.91
CA LEU A 48 -0.47 8.43 -1.54
C LEU A 48 1.03 8.17 -1.48
N LEU A 49 1.58 7.35 -2.38
CA LEU A 49 3.02 7.13 -2.49
C LEU A 49 3.75 8.41 -2.89
N GLY A 50 3.23 9.14 -3.88
CA GLY A 50 3.77 10.42 -4.32
C GLY A 50 3.75 11.46 -3.22
N MET A 51 2.65 11.56 -2.46
CA MET A 51 2.56 12.44 -1.30
C MET A 51 3.54 12.06 -0.19
N THR A 52 3.78 10.76 0.04
CA THR A 52 4.80 10.32 0.99
C THR A 52 6.20 10.73 0.54
N ILE A 53 6.55 10.51 -0.73
CA ILE A 53 7.85 10.90 -1.28
C ILE A 53 8.05 12.42 -1.19
N LEU A 54 7.07 13.20 -1.66
CA LEU A 54 7.11 14.67 -1.61
C LEU A 54 7.18 15.18 -0.17
N GLY A 55 6.41 14.58 0.74
CA GLY A 55 6.41 14.94 2.16
C GLY A 55 7.76 14.69 2.84
N VAL A 56 8.40 13.55 2.55
CA VAL A 56 9.74 13.22 3.07
C VAL A 56 10.80 14.19 2.53
N VAL A 57 10.74 14.53 1.25
CA VAL A 57 11.75 15.38 0.58
C VAL A 57 11.59 16.85 0.95
N LEU A 58 10.36 17.39 0.93
CA LEU A 58 10.10 18.82 1.13
C LEU A 58 9.90 19.20 2.60
N PHE A 59 9.39 18.29 3.42
CA PHE A 59 9.04 18.57 4.83
C PHE A 59 9.62 17.51 5.77
N PRO A 60 10.95 17.47 5.97
CA PRO A 60 11.62 16.42 6.74
C PRO A 60 11.09 16.27 8.17
N ILE A 61 10.68 17.37 8.80
CA ILE A 61 10.12 17.40 10.17
C ILE A 61 8.78 16.65 10.22
N SER A 62 8.00 16.70 9.14
CA SER A 62 6.69 16.05 9.03
C SER A 62 6.77 14.61 8.51
N THR A 63 7.96 14.12 8.18
CA THR A 63 8.21 12.75 7.68
C THR A 63 7.49 11.65 8.47
N PRO A 64 7.48 11.65 9.82
CA PRO A 64 6.78 10.61 10.57
C PRO A 64 5.28 10.52 10.25
N PHE A 65 4.62 11.66 10.03
CA PHE A 65 3.20 11.70 9.69
C PHE A 65 2.94 11.05 8.33
N PHE A 66 3.74 11.38 7.31
CA PHE A 66 3.56 10.84 5.97
C PHE A 66 3.83 9.32 5.88
N ILE A 67 4.83 8.83 6.62
CA ILE A 67 5.18 7.40 6.65
C ILE A 67 4.10 6.58 7.34
N VAL A 68 3.48 7.11 8.40
CA VAL A 68 2.47 6.38 9.18
C VAL A 68 1.06 6.52 8.60
N LEU A 69 0.65 7.72 8.20
CA LEU A 69 -0.73 7.96 7.75
C LEU A 69 -1.01 7.38 6.36
N SER A 70 -0.06 7.46 5.44
CA SER A 70 -0.26 7.04 4.04
C SER A 70 -0.67 5.56 3.92
N PRO A 71 0.02 4.60 4.56
CA PRO A 71 -0.42 3.20 4.56
C PRO A 71 -1.79 2.96 5.20
N VAL A 72 -2.11 3.68 6.29
CA VAL A 72 -3.40 3.57 6.98
C VAL A 72 -4.55 4.05 6.08
N ILE A 73 -4.40 5.23 5.47
CA ILE A 73 -5.37 5.79 4.53
C ILE A 73 -5.53 4.86 3.33
N SER A 74 -4.43 4.31 2.81
CA SER A 74 -4.45 3.37 1.70
C SER A 74 -5.33 2.15 2.00
N VAL A 75 -5.15 1.48 3.14
CA VAL A 75 -5.98 0.32 3.53
C VAL A 75 -7.45 0.71 3.70
N ILE A 76 -7.74 1.87 4.27
CA ILE A 76 -9.12 2.38 4.39
C ILE A 76 -9.73 2.57 3.00
N SER A 77 -9.00 3.21 2.08
CA SER A 77 -9.43 3.43 0.70
C SER A 77 -9.68 2.11 -0.05
N TRP A 78 -8.81 1.10 0.12
CA TRP A 78 -8.98 -0.22 -0.49
C TRP A 78 -10.27 -0.89 -0.01
N ASN A 79 -10.58 -0.80 1.29
CA ASN A 79 -11.84 -1.29 1.85
C ASN A 79 -13.05 -0.55 1.26
N CYS A 80 -12.99 0.78 1.12
CA CYS A 80 -14.05 1.57 0.49
C CYS A 80 -14.31 1.12 -0.96
N ILE A 81 -13.25 0.96 -1.76
CA ILE A 81 -13.37 0.53 -3.15
C ILE A 81 -13.91 -0.90 -3.24
N ARG A 82 -13.47 -1.80 -2.35
CA ARG A 82 -14.01 -3.16 -2.28
C ARG A 82 -15.52 -3.16 -2.04
N ILE A 83 -16.01 -2.32 -1.13
CA ILE A 83 -17.45 -2.22 -0.83
C ILE A 83 -18.24 -1.72 -2.06
N CYS A 84 -17.65 -0.81 -2.84
CA CYS A 84 -18.20 -0.29 -4.09
C CYS A 84 -18.05 -1.26 -5.29
N PHE A 85 -17.25 -2.32 -5.16
CA PHE A 85 -16.98 -3.30 -6.21
C PHE A 85 -17.37 -4.72 -5.81
N ARG A 86 -18.68 -4.94 -5.65
CA ARG A 86 -19.29 -6.24 -5.29
C ARG A 86 -19.38 -7.18 -6.49
N LYS A 87 -18.22 -7.62 -6.99
CA LYS A 87 -18.11 -8.56 -8.12
C LYS A 87 -17.55 -9.91 -7.65
N PRO A 88 -17.69 -11.00 -8.44
CA PRO A 88 -17.10 -12.30 -8.11
C PRO A 88 -15.58 -12.22 -7.90
N LEU A 89 -15.05 -13.19 -7.14
CA LEU A 89 -13.66 -13.23 -6.68
C LEU A 89 -12.63 -13.01 -7.81
N VAL A 90 -12.84 -13.65 -8.97
CA VAL A 90 -11.95 -13.52 -10.12
C VAL A 90 -11.86 -12.07 -10.61
N LYS A 91 -12.98 -11.34 -10.70
CA LYS A 91 -13.00 -9.93 -11.10
C LYS A 91 -12.35 -9.03 -10.05
N ARG A 92 -12.48 -9.38 -8.77
CA ARG A 92 -11.81 -8.68 -7.65
C ARG A 92 -10.30 -8.87 -7.69
N LEU A 93 -9.82 -10.07 -8.05
CA LEU A 93 -8.39 -10.33 -8.24
C LEU A 93 -7.81 -9.51 -9.39
N TYR A 94 -8.51 -9.40 -10.53
CA TYR A 94 -8.05 -8.52 -11.61
C TYR A 94 -7.95 -7.05 -11.17
N ALA A 95 -8.96 -6.54 -10.46
CA ALA A 95 -8.91 -5.19 -9.91
C ALA A 95 -7.76 -5.01 -8.90
N PHE A 96 -7.50 -6.02 -8.06
CA PHE A 96 -6.37 -6.05 -7.13
C PHE A 96 -5.02 -5.96 -7.86
N PHE A 97 -4.78 -6.80 -8.87
CA PHE A 97 -3.52 -6.81 -9.62
C PHE A 97 -3.26 -5.48 -10.32
N ILE A 98 -4.29 -4.87 -10.92
CA ILE A 98 -4.17 -3.54 -11.53
C ILE A 98 -3.83 -2.51 -10.44
N GLY A 99 -4.58 -2.50 -9.34
CA GLY A 99 -4.44 -1.52 -8.26
C GLY A 99 -3.11 -1.59 -7.50
N HIS A 100 -2.58 -2.79 -7.29
CA HIS A 100 -1.36 -3.03 -6.51
C HIS A 100 -0.11 -3.20 -7.40
N SER A 101 -0.25 -3.06 -8.71
CA SER A 101 0.86 -3.15 -9.68
C SER A 101 2.05 -2.26 -9.29
N ILE A 102 1.80 -1.06 -8.76
CA ILE A 102 2.86 -0.15 -8.28
C ILE A 102 3.72 -0.77 -7.16
N TYR A 103 3.11 -1.52 -6.25
CA TYR A 103 3.85 -2.20 -5.17
C TYR A 103 4.59 -3.43 -5.68
N PHE A 104 4.06 -4.14 -6.69
CA PHE A 104 4.80 -5.22 -7.36
C PHE A 104 6.05 -4.67 -8.07
N ILE A 105 5.92 -3.55 -8.78
CA ILE A 105 7.05 -2.88 -9.43
C ILE A 105 8.05 -2.42 -8.38
N LEU A 106 7.60 -1.79 -7.29
CA LEU A 106 8.46 -1.34 -6.20
C LEU A 106 9.19 -2.49 -5.51
N LEU A 107 8.50 -3.62 -5.28
CA LEU A 107 9.10 -4.83 -4.72
C LEU A 107 10.23 -5.34 -5.61
N LEU A 108 9.98 -5.47 -6.92
CA LEU A 108 10.99 -5.92 -7.87
C LEU A 108 12.17 -4.93 -7.95
N TYR A 109 11.89 -3.63 -7.96
CA TYR A 109 12.90 -2.58 -7.93
C TYR A 109 13.80 -2.70 -6.68
N CYS A 110 13.21 -2.87 -5.50
CA CYS A 110 13.99 -2.98 -4.26
C CYS A 110 14.82 -4.27 -4.21
N ILE A 111 14.27 -5.39 -4.67
CA ILE A 111 14.99 -6.66 -4.78
C ILE A 111 16.18 -6.51 -5.73
N TYR A 112 15.94 -5.96 -6.92
CA TYR A 112 16.99 -5.71 -7.91
C TYR A 112 18.09 -4.80 -7.34
N GLY A 113 17.70 -3.66 -6.77
CA GLY A 113 18.64 -2.70 -6.17
C GLY A 113 19.47 -3.29 -5.04
N PHE A 114 18.91 -4.18 -4.24
CA PHE A 114 19.64 -4.91 -3.20
C PHE A 114 20.71 -5.84 -3.79
N PHE A 115 20.37 -6.61 -4.83
CA PHE A 115 21.32 -7.54 -5.47
C PHE A 115 22.40 -6.83 -6.29
N THR A 116 22.11 -5.65 -6.84
CA THR A 116 23.08 -4.89 -7.64
C THR A 116 23.81 -3.81 -6.84
N LEU A 117 23.70 -3.83 -5.50
CA LEU A 117 24.29 -2.82 -4.64
C LEU A 117 25.83 -2.84 -4.76
N LYS A 118 26.39 -1.67 -5.08
CA LYS A 118 27.83 -1.45 -5.21
C LYS A 118 28.18 -0.13 -4.54
N PRO A 119 29.39 0.00 -3.96
CA PRO A 119 29.82 1.25 -3.39
C PRO A 119 29.97 2.30 -4.51
N SER A 120 29.49 3.50 -4.25
CA SER A 120 29.62 4.67 -5.13
C SER A 120 31.02 5.26 -5.06
N TYR A 121 31.74 5.07 -3.93
CA TYR A 121 33.14 5.46 -3.76
C TYR A 121 33.91 4.48 -2.86
N PRO A 122 35.26 4.43 -2.96
CA PRO A 122 36.08 3.55 -2.14
C PRO A 122 35.87 3.81 -0.65
N GLY A 123 35.57 2.75 0.11
CA GLY A 123 35.35 2.83 1.56
C GLY A 123 33.94 3.23 1.99
N GLU A 124 32.98 3.38 1.07
CA GLU A 124 31.56 3.56 1.42
C GLU A 124 31.00 2.31 2.10
N ASP A 125 30.36 2.50 3.27
CA ASP A 125 29.60 1.44 3.92
C ASP A 125 28.25 1.23 3.22
N MET A 126 28.07 0.05 2.64
CA MET A 126 26.84 -0.33 1.93
C MET A 126 25.70 -0.74 2.88
N PHE A 127 25.95 -0.85 4.18
CA PHE A 127 24.96 -1.34 5.14
C PHE A 127 23.68 -0.50 5.14
N MET A 128 23.80 0.83 5.21
CA MET A 128 22.62 1.71 5.25
C MET A 128 21.80 1.67 3.96
N SER A 129 22.47 1.64 2.81
CA SER A 129 21.81 1.52 1.51
C SER A 129 21.12 0.16 1.36
N GLY A 130 21.77 -0.92 1.75
CA GLY A 130 21.18 -2.27 1.75
C GLY A 130 19.98 -2.39 2.69
N LEU A 131 20.06 -1.78 3.88
CA LEU A 131 18.97 -1.73 4.85
C LEU A 131 17.76 -0.97 4.28
N GLY A 132 17.98 0.13 3.56
CA GLY A 132 16.93 0.86 2.85
C GLY A 132 16.17 -0.01 1.85
N TYR A 133 16.89 -0.75 1.01
CA TYR A 133 16.26 -1.70 0.07
C TYR A 133 15.51 -2.81 0.79
N LEU A 134 16.06 -3.37 1.87
CA LEU A 134 15.42 -4.43 2.65
C LEU A 134 14.11 -3.97 3.30
N ILE A 135 14.08 -2.75 3.86
CA ILE A 135 12.83 -2.13 4.35
C ILE A 135 11.83 -1.97 3.21
N GLY A 136 12.28 -1.50 2.04
CA GLY A 136 11.43 -1.34 0.84
C GLY A 136 10.77 -2.66 0.40
N VAL A 137 11.52 -3.76 0.44
CA VAL A 137 11.01 -5.12 0.18
C VAL A 137 9.92 -5.47 1.19
N ILE A 138 10.18 -5.31 2.49
CA ILE A 138 9.21 -5.63 3.55
C ILE A 138 7.92 -4.82 3.35
N ILE A 139 8.01 -3.50 3.21
CA ILE A 139 6.83 -2.63 3.10
C ILE A 139 6.00 -2.97 1.85
N SER A 140 6.65 -3.15 0.70
CA SER A 140 5.96 -3.47 -0.56
C SER A 140 5.29 -4.84 -0.49
N PHE A 141 5.96 -5.83 0.09
CA PHE A 141 5.42 -7.17 0.28
C PHE A 141 4.20 -7.17 1.21
N PHE A 142 4.26 -6.46 2.34
CA PHE A 142 3.13 -6.34 3.26
C PHE A 142 1.95 -5.57 2.66
N ALA A 143 2.20 -4.53 1.85
CA ALA A 143 1.15 -3.83 1.12
C ALA A 143 0.39 -4.77 0.17
N ILE A 144 1.12 -5.62 -0.57
CA ILE A 144 0.54 -6.64 -1.46
C ILE A 144 -0.31 -7.64 -0.65
N ILE A 145 0.22 -8.16 0.47
CA ILE A 145 -0.51 -9.10 1.32
C ILE A 145 -1.78 -8.47 1.91
N LEU A 146 -1.68 -7.27 2.47
CA LEU A 146 -2.82 -6.55 3.06
C LEU A 146 -3.90 -6.28 2.00
N GLY A 147 -3.49 -5.85 0.82
CA GLY A 147 -4.38 -5.66 -0.33
C GLY A 147 -5.07 -6.95 -0.74
N LEU A 148 -4.31 -8.05 -0.82
CA LEU A 148 -4.83 -9.36 -1.19
C LEU A 148 -5.86 -9.85 -0.16
N ILE A 149 -5.55 -9.78 1.13
CA ILE A 149 -6.48 -10.11 2.22
C ILE A 149 -7.75 -9.26 2.09
N THR A 150 -7.59 -7.94 1.91
CA THR A 150 -8.70 -7.01 1.74
C THR A 150 -9.63 -7.46 0.61
N PHE A 151 -9.08 -7.82 -0.55
CA PHE A 151 -9.83 -8.22 -1.73
C PHE A 151 -10.23 -9.70 -1.79
N LEU A 152 -9.74 -10.56 -0.89
CA LEU A 152 -10.20 -11.95 -0.73
C LEU A 152 -11.35 -12.09 0.26
N LEU A 153 -11.52 -11.15 1.20
CA LEU A 153 -12.56 -11.24 2.22
C LEU A 153 -13.96 -11.42 1.58
N PRO A 154 -14.74 -12.43 2.00
CA PRO A 154 -16.07 -12.65 1.46
C PRO A 154 -16.97 -11.46 1.79
N TYR A 155 -17.86 -11.10 0.86
CA TYR A 155 -18.89 -10.13 1.16
C TYR A 155 -19.86 -10.79 2.15
N LYS A 156 -19.87 -10.33 3.40
CA LYS A 156 -20.88 -10.76 4.36
C LYS A 156 -22.20 -10.15 3.86
N ASN A 157 -23.10 -10.99 3.33
CA ASN A 157 -24.46 -10.56 3.04
C ASN A 157 -25.08 -10.09 4.35
N ILE A 158 -25.08 -8.77 4.56
CA ILE A 158 -25.95 -8.15 5.55
C ILE A 158 -27.34 -8.37 4.98
N LYS A 159 -28.04 -9.38 5.48
CA LYS A 159 -29.47 -9.53 5.24
C LYS A 159 -30.10 -8.23 5.75
N HIS A 160 -30.69 -7.47 4.84
CA HIS A 160 -31.55 -6.34 5.16
C HIS A 160 -32.77 -6.85 5.94
#